data_AF-A0A0V0H5E2-F1
#
_entry.id   AF-A0A0V0H5E2-F1
#
_cell.length_a   1.000
_cell.length_b   1.000
_cell.length_c   1.000
_cell.angle_alpha   90.00
_cell.angle_beta   90.00
_cell.angle_gamma   90.00
#
_symmetry.space_group_name_H-M   'P 1'
#
loop_
_entity.id
_entity.type
_entity.pdbx_description
1 polymer ?
#
loop_
_entity_poly.entity_id
_entity_poly.type
_entity_poly.pdbx_seq_one_letter_code
_entity_poly.pdbx_strand_id
1 'polypeptide(L)'
;MTFIPSISLPSNAMSFAFKRQFGPSDKLSYWYNLDTNYWSTVYKHNIGKDFKFKAGYDSEVRLGWASLWVGEESGKAKTAPMKMKVQFMLQVPQDDITSSSLMFRAKKRWDI
;
A
#
# COMPACT_ATOMS: atom_id res chain seq x y z
N MET A 1 -11.56 -15.03 -1.29
CA MET A 1 -10.13 -15.05 -1.70
C MET A 1 -10.11 -14.87 -3.21
N THR A 2 -9.20 -14.06 -3.74
CA THR A 2 -9.10 -13.77 -5.18
C THR A 2 -7.69 -14.00 -5.65
N PHE A 3 -7.53 -14.83 -6.68
CA PHE A 3 -6.29 -15.04 -7.41
C PHE A 3 -6.41 -14.39 -8.78
N ILE A 4 -5.38 -13.64 -9.19
CA ILE A 4 -5.39 -12.82 -10.40
C ILE A 4 -4.10 -13.13 -11.16
N PRO A 5 -4.09 -14.10 -12.08
CA PRO A 5 -2.97 -14.29 -12.98
C PRO A 5 -2.93 -13.13 -13.99
N SER A 6 -1.75 -12.78 -14.47
CA SER A 6 -1.56 -11.70 -15.43
C SER A 6 -0.35 -11.97 -16.32
N ILE A 7 -0.47 -11.63 -17.60
CA ILE A 7 0.63 -11.62 -18.56
C ILE A 7 0.75 -10.22 -19.16
N SER A 8 1.96 -9.68 -19.21
CA SER A 8 2.25 -8.38 -19.80
C SER A 8 2.77 -8.57 -21.22
N LEU A 9 2.15 -7.90 -22.19
CA LEU A 9 2.58 -7.89 -23.60
C LEU A 9 3.25 -6.54 -23.93
N PRO A 10 4.30 -6.52 -24.78
CA PRO A 10 4.85 -7.64 -25.55
C PRO A 10 5.93 -8.47 -24.80
N SER A 11 6.29 -8.11 -23.56
CA SER A 11 7.38 -8.78 -22.83
C SER A 11 7.11 -10.26 -22.48
N ASN A 12 5.85 -10.70 -22.59
CA ASN A 12 5.35 -12.01 -22.13
C ASN A 12 5.58 -12.26 -20.64
N ALA A 13 5.82 -11.21 -19.86
CA ALA A 13 6.14 -11.36 -18.45
C ALA A 13 4.94 -11.84 -17.65
N MET A 14 5.13 -12.89 -16.85
CA MET A 14 4.06 -13.48 -16.07
C MET A 14 4.08 -12.97 -14.64
N SER A 15 2.91 -12.70 -14.08
CA SER A 15 2.74 -12.37 -12.66
C SER A 15 1.44 -12.92 -12.12
N PHE A 16 1.32 -12.98 -10.80
CA PHE A 16 0.04 -13.22 -10.14
C PHE A 16 -0.13 -12.31 -8.94
N ALA A 17 -1.38 -11.93 -8.68
CA ALA A 17 -1.77 -11.30 -7.43
C ALA A 17 -2.71 -12.18 -6.63
N PHE A 18 -2.53 -12.16 -5.32
CA PHE A 18 -3.41 -12.75 -4.34
C PHE A 18 -4.03 -11.66 -3.49
N LYS A 19 -5.35 -11.68 -3.34
CA LYS A 19 -6.08 -10.77 -2.43
C LYS A 19 -6.94 -11.60 -1.48
N ARG A 20 -6.68 -11.48 -0.18
CA ARG A 20 -7.46 -12.11 0.88
C ARG A 20 -8.03 -11.05 1.80
N GLN A 21 -9.35 -11.00 1.85
CA GLN A 21 -10.07 -10.28 2.88
C GLN A 21 -10.30 -11.27 4.03
N PHE A 22 -9.82 -10.94 5.24
CA PHE A 22 -10.02 -11.78 6.43
C PHE A 22 -11.30 -11.40 7.19
N GLY A 23 -11.76 -10.16 7.01
CA GLY A 23 -12.98 -9.64 7.61
C GLY A 23 -13.38 -8.32 6.94
N PRO A 24 -14.38 -7.60 7.48
CA PRO A 24 -14.81 -6.31 6.92
C PRO A 24 -13.70 -5.24 6.97
N SER A 25 -12.77 -5.36 7.93
CA SER A 25 -11.69 -4.39 8.14
C SER A 25 -10.38 -4.78 7.47
N ASP A 26 -10.08 -6.08 7.37
CA ASP A 26 -8.75 -6.59 7.11
C ASP A 26 -8.62 -7.16 5.70
N LYS A 27 -7.61 -6.66 4.98
CA LYS A 27 -7.27 -7.14 3.64
C LYS A 27 -5.77 -7.23 3.46
N LEU A 28 -5.31 -8.40 3.05
CA LEU A 28 -3.96 -8.63 2.55
C LEU A 28 -3.99 -8.73 1.03
N SER A 29 -3.06 -8.04 0.39
CA SER A 29 -2.77 -8.16 -1.04
C SER A 29 -1.30 -8.57 -1.19
N TYR A 30 -1.04 -9.52 -2.07
CA TYR A 30 0.29 -9.98 -2.43
C TYR A 30 0.38 -10.00 -3.95
N TRP A 31 1.53 -9.66 -4.52
CA TRP A 31 1.80 -9.73 -5.94
C TRP A 31 3.19 -10.31 -6.15
N TYR A 32 3.35 -11.13 -7.18
CA TYR A 32 4.59 -11.81 -7.53
C TYR A 32 4.79 -11.82 -9.03
N ASN A 33 6.00 -11.46 -9.47
CA ASN A 33 6.45 -11.57 -10.84
C ASN A 33 7.33 -12.82 -11.00
N LEU A 34 6.97 -13.70 -11.94
CA LEU A 34 7.66 -14.97 -12.15
C LEU A 34 9.04 -14.79 -12.81
N ASP A 35 9.23 -13.74 -13.59
CA ASP A 35 10.45 -13.54 -14.36
C ASP A 35 11.54 -12.90 -13.50
N THR A 36 11.17 -11.89 -12.71
CA THR A 36 12.13 -11.13 -11.89
C THR A 36 12.25 -11.65 -10.46
N ASN A 37 11.34 -12.54 -10.03
CA ASN A 37 11.15 -12.94 -8.63
C ASN A 37 10.82 -11.78 -7.68
N TYR A 38 10.46 -10.61 -8.21
CA TYR A 38 10.01 -9.50 -7.39
C TYR A 38 8.60 -9.73 -6.88
N TRP A 39 8.37 -9.24 -5.67
CA TRP A 39 7.11 -9.37 -4.97
C TRP A 39 6.80 -8.13 -4.16
N SER A 40 5.52 -7.89 -3.95
CA SER A 40 5.06 -6.87 -3.03
C SER A 40 3.92 -7.40 -2.18
N THR A 41 3.84 -6.91 -0.96
CA THR A 41 2.72 -7.21 -0.07
C THR A 41 2.18 -5.93 0.54
N VAL A 42 0.87 -5.87 0.69
CA VAL A 42 0.17 -4.73 1.30
C VAL A 42 -0.90 -5.27 2.23
N TYR A 43 -0.77 -4.95 3.50
CA TYR A 43 -1.81 -5.09 4.50
C TYR A 43 -2.62 -3.79 4.60
N LYS A 44 -3.94 -3.92 4.70
CA LYS A 44 -4.88 -2.83 4.93
C LYS A 44 -5.77 -3.22 6.10
N HIS A 45 -5.91 -2.30 7.05
CA HIS A 45 -6.86 -2.39 8.15
C HIS A 45 -7.71 -1.12 8.21
N ASN A 46 -9.04 -1.28 8.19
CA ASN A 46 -9.98 -0.18 8.41
C ASN A 46 -10.43 -0.17 9.88
N ILE A 47 -10.32 0.99 10.53
CA ILE A 47 -10.79 1.22 11.90
C ILE A 47 -12.01 2.14 11.81
N GLY A 48 -13.20 1.56 11.96
CA GLY A 48 -14.45 2.29 11.78
C GLY A 48 -14.59 2.86 10.36
N LYS A 49 -15.16 4.07 10.26
CA LYS A 49 -15.37 4.79 8.99
C LYS A 49 -14.27 5.80 8.68
N ASP A 50 -13.54 6.23 9.70
CA ASP A 50 -12.69 7.43 9.63
C ASP A 50 -11.20 7.11 9.57
N PHE A 51 -10.79 5.89 9.88
CA PHE A 51 -9.38 5.54 9.96
C PHE A 51 -9.05 4.34 9.10
N LYS A 52 -7.92 4.44 8.40
CA LYS A 52 -7.40 3.35 7.59
C LYS A 52 -5.89 3.30 7.67
N PHE A 53 -5.42 2.18 8.20
CA PHE A 53 -4.01 1.84 8.23
C PHE A 53 -3.67 1.00 7.01
N LYS A 54 -2.51 1.26 6.42
CA LYS A 54 -1.89 0.40 5.42
C LYS A 54 -0.42 0.24 5.73
N ALA A 55 0.11 -0.95 5.58
CA ALA A 55 1.54 -1.19 5.55
C ALA A 55 1.85 -2.07 4.35
N GLY A 56 3.02 -1.86 3.76
CA GLY A 56 3.45 -2.67 2.64
C GLY A 56 4.95 -2.73 2.49
N TYR A 57 5.38 -3.68 1.69
CA TYR A 57 6.75 -3.86 1.28
C TYR A 57 6.77 -4.15 -0.22
N ASP A 58 7.73 -3.55 -0.92
CA ASP A 58 8.00 -3.78 -2.32
C ASP A 58 9.46 -4.21 -2.48
N SER A 59 9.67 -5.43 -3.00
CA SER A 59 11.02 -6.01 -3.11
C SER A 59 11.83 -5.43 -4.26
N GLU A 60 11.19 -4.88 -5.30
CA GLU A 60 11.89 -4.31 -6.46
C GLU A 60 12.66 -3.06 -6.05
N VAL A 61 12.01 -2.20 -5.27
CA VAL A 61 12.60 -0.94 -4.77
C VAL A 61 13.07 -1.01 -3.32
N ARG A 62 12.89 -2.17 -2.67
CA ARG A 62 13.26 -2.46 -1.27
C ARG A 62 12.71 -1.41 -0.30
N LEU A 63 11.43 -1.13 -0.47
CA LEU A 63 10.74 -0.06 0.23
C LEU A 63 9.68 -0.65 1.16
N GLY A 64 9.93 -0.57 2.46
CA GLY A 64 8.90 -0.74 3.47
C GLY A 64 8.16 0.58 3.66
N TRP A 65 6.84 0.55 3.80
CA TRP A 65 6.07 1.75 4.09
C TRP A 65 4.86 1.46 4.97
N ALA A 66 4.47 2.47 5.74
CA ALA A 66 3.24 2.47 6.51
C ALA A 66 2.53 3.80 6.32
N SER A 67 1.21 3.79 6.20
CA SER A 67 0.40 4.99 6.09
C SER A 67 -0.85 4.92 6.94
N LEU A 68 -1.15 6.03 7.61
CA LEU A 68 -2.40 6.27 8.31
C LEU A 68 -3.21 7.28 7.51
N TRP A 69 -4.45 6.91 7.21
CA TRP A 69 -5.46 7.79 6.64
C TRP A 69 -6.48 8.13 7.72
N VAL A 70 -6.86 9.40 7.77
CA VAL A 70 -7.86 9.97 8.66
C VAL A 70 -8.92 10.70 7.80
N GLY A 71 -10.20 10.45 8.08
CA GLY A 71 -11.37 11.04 7.44
C GLY A 71 -12.27 10.02 6.74
N GLU A 72 -13.59 10.25 6.80
CA GLU A 72 -14.63 9.37 6.26
C GLU A 72 -14.48 9.11 4.75
N GLU A 73 -14.48 7.84 4.33
CA GLU A 73 -14.35 7.45 2.91
C GLU A 73 -15.57 7.91 2.08
N SER A 74 -16.78 7.90 2.68
CA SER A 74 -18.08 8.20 2.06
C SER A 74 -18.65 9.61 2.30
N GLY A 75 -17.98 10.45 3.10
CA GLY A 75 -18.53 11.75 3.49
C GLY A 75 -18.71 12.70 2.30
N LYS A 76 -19.89 13.35 2.20
CA LYS A 76 -20.16 14.44 1.24
C LYS A 76 -19.12 15.54 1.42
N ALA A 77 -18.71 16.19 0.33
CA ALA A 77 -17.63 17.19 0.32
C ALA A 77 -17.81 18.34 1.33
N LYS A 78 -19.04 18.64 1.77
CA LYS A 78 -19.37 19.67 2.77
C LYS A 78 -19.38 19.21 4.23
N THR A 79 -19.31 17.91 4.51
CA THR A 79 -19.43 17.35 5.88
C THR A 79 -18.30 16.40 6.27
N ALA A 80 -17.42 16.04 5.32
CA ALA A 80 -16.28 15.19 5.62
C ALA A 80 -15.20 16.00 6.37
N PRO A 81 -14.88 15.66 7.63
CA PRO A 81 -13.79 16.32 8.35
C PRO A 81 -12.48 16.08 7.61
N MET A 82 -11.58 17.07 7.69
CA MET A 82 -10.26 17.16 7.06
C MET A 82 -9.64 15.79 6.71
N LYS A 83 -9.66 15.41 5.44
CA LYS A 83 -8.99 14.18 4.99
C LYS A 83 -7.48 14.37 5.07
N MET A 84 -6.81 13.53 5.84
CA MET A 84 -5.36 13.55 5.99
C MET A 84 -4.77 12.16 5.74
N LYS A 85 -3.65 12.13 5.04
CA LYS A 85 -2.78 10.96 4.92
C LYS A 85 -1.43 11.31 5.51
N VAL A 86 -0.97 10.50 6.45
CA VAL A 86 0.41 10.49 6.91
C VAL A 86 1.04 9.18 6.46
N GLN A 87 2.24 9.24 5.89
CA GLN A 87 2.96 8.09 5.37
C GLN A 87 4.43 8.14 5.79
N PHE A 88 4.91 7.03 6.33
CA PHE A 88 6.31 6.75 6.61
C PHE A 88 6.80 5.72 5.60
N MET A 89 7.99 5.93 5.06
CA MET A 89 8.61 5.02 4.10
C MET A 89 10.06 4.83 4.50
N LEU A 90 10.49 3.59 4.62
CA LEU A 90 11.86 3.19 4.91
C LEU A 90 12.39 2.45 3.69
N GLN A 91 13.37 3.03 3.02
CA GLN A 91 14.07 2.40 1.91
C GLN A 91 15.41 1.87 2.39
N VAL A 92 15.67 0.59 2.16
CA VAL A 92 16.92 -0.08 2.56
C VAL A 92 17.60 -0.65 1.31
N PRO A 93 18.71 -0.04 0.86
CA PRO A 93 19.50 -0.58 -0.25
C PRO A 93 20.04 -2.00 0.05
N GLN A 94 20.23 -2.82 -0.99
CA GLN A 94 20.71 -4.21 -0.83
C GLN A 94 22.13 -4.29 -0.27
N ASP A 95 23.00 -3.48 -0.85
CA ASP A 95 24.45 -3.62 -0.69
C ASP A 95 24.99 -2.70 0.40
N ASP A 96 24.15 -1.80 0.91
CA ASP A 96 24.53 -0.85 1.95
C ASP A 96 23.33 -0.48 2.84
N ILE A 97 23.22 -1.18 3.96
CA ILE A 97 22.22 -0.92 4.99
C ILE A 97 22.46 0.46 5.64
N THR A 98 23.70 0.96 5.64
CA THR A 98 24.02 2.26 6.25
C THR A 98 23.48 3.43 5.43
N SER A 99 23.29 3.22 4.12
CA SER A 99 22.62 4.15 3.21
C SER A 99 21.08 4.09 3.24
N SER A 100 20.49 3.56 4.32
CA SER A 100 19.03 3.53 4.49
C SER A 100 18.45 4.95 4.57
N SER A 101 17.33 5.19 3.90
CA SER A 101 16.63 6.47 3.95
C SER A 101 15.24 6.34 4.56
N LEU A 102 14.93 7.25 5.49
CA LEU A 102 13.60 7.40 6.06
C LEU A 102 12.93 8.63 5.44
N MET A 103 11.81 8.41 4.79
CA MET A 103 11.00 9.46 4.19
C MET A 103 9.66 9.58 4.91
N PHE A 104 9.25 10.82 5.15
CA PHE A 104 7.96 11.15 5.72
C PHE A 104 7.16 12.00 4.74
N ARG A 105 5.88 11.67 4.56
CA ARG A 105 4.96 12.41 3.71
C ARG A 105 3.64 12.65 4.43
N ALA A 106 3.31 13.92 4.64
CA ALA A 106 1.98 14.36 5.05
C ALA A 106 1.24 14.96 3.85
N LYS A 107 0.00 14.53 3.63
CA LYS A 107 -0.93 15.11 2.65
C LYS A 107 -2.23 15.44 3.38
N LYS A 108 -2.57 16.72 3.47
CA LYS A 108 -3.83 17.21 4.04
C LYS A 108 -4.66 17.87 2.96
N ARG A 109 -5.95 17.56 2.92
CA ARG A 109 -6.94 18.23 2.07
C ARG A 109 -7.56 19.39 2.87
N TRP A 110 -7.60 20.57 2.26
CA TRP A 110 -8.02 21.82 2.92
C TRP A 110 -9.37 22.36 2.43
N ASP A 111 -10.03 21.64 1.52
CA ASP A 111 -11.28 22.04 0.89
C ASP A 111 -12.37 22.24 1.98
N ILE A 112 -12.97 23.44 2.00
CA ILE A 112 -14.10 23.88 2.85
C ILE A 112 -15.39 23.77 2.04
#